data_AF-A0A956DA69-F1
#
_entry.id   AF-A0A956DA69-F1
#
_cell.length_a   1.000
_cell.length_b   1.000
_cell.length_c   1.000
_cell.angle_alpha   90.00
_cell.angle_beta   90.00
_cell.angle_gamma   90.00
#
_symmetry.space_group_name_H-M   'P 1'
#
loop_
_entity.id
_entity.type
_entity.pdbx_description
1 polymer ?
#
loop_
_entity_poly.entity_id
_entity_poly.type
_entity_poly.pdbx_seq_one_letter_code
_entity_poly.pdbx_strand_id
1 'polypeptide(L)'
;MAKLGPRERRRFVRHILLPEVGVGGQERLLDESFTQDGSPPHDVAARYLRRAGLAEGAGGEALPGCPYEDPVDAALAGAWLAVERIKASLGVGRPAPLPTLLHPDSSSNPGE
;
A
#
# COMPACT_ATOMS: atom_id res chain seq x y z
N MET A 1 17.95 -11.63 4.01
CA MET A 1 17.67 -10.19 4.06
C MET A 1 18.43 -9.50 2.95
N ALA A 2 17.71 -8.86 2.03
CA ALA A 2 18.28 -8.09 0.93
C ALA A 2 19.02 -6.87 1.52
N LYS A 3 20.33 -6.78 1.27
CA LYS A 3 21.13 -5.63 1.68
C LYS A 3 21.00 -4.52 0.65
N LEU A 4 20.76 -3.29 1.10
CA LEU A 4 20.63 -2.13 0.20
C LEU A 4 21.94 -1.82 -0.54
N GLY A 5 21.97 -2.11 -1.84
CA GLY A 5 23.04 -1.74 -2.75
C GLY A 5 23.04 -0.25 -3.13
N PRO A 6 24.05 0.24 -3.87
CA PRO A 6 24.15 1.64 -4.26
C PRO A 6 22.95 2.15 -5.09
N ARG A 7 22.41 1.30 -5.97
CA ARG A 7 21.25 1.62 -6.80
C ARG A 7 20.00 1.81 -5.96
N GLU A 8 19.74 0.90 -5.03
CA GLU A 8 18.58 0.95 -4.14
C GLU A 8 18.70 2.14 -3.18
N ARG A 9 19.90 2.42 -2.65
CA ARG A 9 20.15 3.61 -1.82
C ARG A 9 19.83 4.91 -2.55
N ARG A 10 20.21 5.02 -3.83
CA ARG A 10 19.85 6.17 -4.66
C ARG A 10 18.35 6.26 -4.90
N ARG A 11 17.69 5.13 -5.21
CA ARG A 11 16.25 5.06 -5.47
C ARG A 11 15.42 5.45 -4.25
N PHE A 12 15.80 4.96 -3.06
CA PHE A 12 15.03 5.11 -1.83
C PHE A 12 15.59 6.15 -0.87
N VAL A 13 16.43 7.07 -1.35
CA VAL A 13 17.11 8.07 -0.50
C VAL A 13 16.12 8.84 0.39
N ARG A 14 14.94 9.20 -0.14
CA ARG A 14 13.91 9.92 0.63
C ARG A 14 13.34 9.08 1.76
N HIS A 15 13.13 7.79 1.54
CA HIS A 15 12.65 6.89 2.59
C HIS A 15 13.72 6.66 3.65
N ILE A 16 14.97 6.44 3.23
CA ILE A 16 16.10 6.22 4.15
C ILE A 16 16.31 7.41 5.10
N LEU A 17 15.98 8.63 4.68
CA LEU A 17 16.08 9.83 5.50
C LEU A 17 14.93 10.01 6.51
N LEU A 18 13.85 9.22 6.41
CA LEU A 18 12.77 9.23 7.39
C LEU A 18 13.18 8.41 8.62
N PRO A 19 13.11 8.95 9.85
CA PRO A 19 13.48 8.24 11.08
C PRO A 19 12.76 6.90 11.26
N GLU A 20 11.50 6.82 10.85
CA GLU A 20 10.63 5.65 11.00
C GLU A 20 10.97 4.53 10.00
N VAL A 21 11.66 4.86 8.90
CA VAL A 21 12.05 3.90 7.87
C VAL A 21 13.54 3.58 7.98
N GLY A 22 14.41 4.56 7.80
CA GLY A 22 15.85 4.33 7.80
C GLY A 22 16.33 3.29 6.76
N VAL A 23 17.58 2.86 6.88
CA VAL A 23 18.14 1.78 6.05
C VAL A 23 17.44 0.45 6.35
N GLY A 24 17.34 0.08 7.63
CA GLY A 24 16.79 -1.21 8.03
C GLY A 24 15.30 -1.37 7.73
N GLY A 25 14.50 -0.32 7.82
CA GLY A 25 13.10 -0.36 7.39
C GLY A 25 12.96 -0.52 5.89
N GLN A 26 13.78 0.16 5.10
CA GLN A 26 13.75 -0.01 3.65
C GLN A 26 14.25 -1.40 3.21
N GLU A 27 15.21 -2.00 3.92
CA GLU A 27 15.60 -3.42 3.71
C GLU A 27 14.43 -4.36 4.00
N ARG A 28 13.69 -4.15 5.10
CA ARG A 28 12.47 -4.91 5.40
C ARG A 28 11.41 -4.79 4.30
N LEU A 29 11.16 -3.57 3.80
CA LEU A 29 10.20 -3.35 2.70
C LEU A 29 10.62 -4.07 1.40
N LEU A 30 11.92 -4.20 1.13
CA LEU A 30 12.43 -4.91 -0.05
C LEU A 30 12.35 -6.44 0.08
N ASP A 31 12.39 -6.96 1.31
CA ASP A 31 12.21 -8.39 1.59
C ASP A 31 10.74 -8.83 1.55
N GLU A 32 9.79 -7.88 1.53
CA GLU A 32 8.37 -8.17 1.53
C GLU A 32 7.76 -8.32 0.14
N SER A 33 6.73 -9.17 0.08
CA SER A 33 5.93 -9.36 -1.12
C SER A 33 4.43 -9.41 -0.84
N PHE A 34 3.64 -9.09 -1.85
CA PHE A 34 2.17 -9.10 -1.79
C PHE A 34 1.56 -9.74 -3.04
N THR A 35 0.29 -10.15 -2.94
CA THR A 35 -0.55 -10.55 -4.07
C THR A 35 -1.81 -9.69 -4.13
N GLN A 36 -2.39 -9.54 -5.31
CA GLN A 36 -3.62 -8.78 -5.53
C GLN A 36 -4.52 -9.43 -6.57
N ASP A 37 -5.80 -9.03 -6.59
CA ASP A 37 -6.82 -9.57 -7.49
C ASP A 37 -7.10 -8.69 -8.73
N GLY A 38 -6.44 -7.54 -8.87
CA GLY A 38 -6.64 -6.61 -9.97
C GLY A 38 -7.89 -5.73 -9.82
N SER A 39 -8.54 -5.72 -8.66
CA SER A 39 -9.60 -4.75 -8.36
C SER A 39 -9.07 -3.32 -8.38
N PRO A 40 -9.90 -2.30 -8.71
CA PRO A 40 -9.47 -0.90 -8.74
C PRO A 40 -8.70 -0.42 -7.49
N PRO A 41 -9.13 -0.69 -6.24
CA PRO A 41 -8.35 -0.30 -5.06
C PRO A 41 -7.03 -1.06 -4.95
N HIS A 42 -6.98 -2.33 -5.34
CA HIS A 42 -5.75 -3.12 -5.30
C HIS A 42 -4.73 -2.65 -6.33
N ASP A 43 -5.16 -2.25 -7.52
CA ASP A 43 -4.29 -1.66 -8.54
C ASP A 43 -3.60 -0.38 -8.05
N VAL A 44 -4.35 0.44 -7.30
CA VAL A 44 -3.82 1.63 -6.65
C VAL A 44 -2.83 1.24 -5.55
N ALA A 45 -3.21 0.31 -4.66
CA ALA A 45 -2.34 -0.16 -3.59
C ALA A 45 -1.03 -0.74 -4.13
N ALA A 46 -1.10 -1.62 -5.13
CA ALA A 46 0.03 -2.26 -5.78
C ALA A 46 1.00 -1.22 -6.38
N ARG A 47 0.49 -0.09 -6.89
CA ARG A 47 1.34 1.01 -7.37
C ARG A 47 2.15 1.66 -6.26
N TYR A 48 1.55 1.91 -5.10
CA TYR A 48 2.25 2.47 -3.94
C TYR A 48 3.25 1.47 -3.34
N LEU A 49 2.85 0.20 -3.19
CA LEU A 49 3.71 -0.84 -2.62
C LEU A 49 4.96 -1.11 -3.48
N ARG A 50 4.81 -1.21 -4.80
CA ARG A 50 5.96 -1.32 -5.73
C ARG A 50 6.87 -0.10 -5.71
N ARG A 51 6.31 1.09 -5.46
CA ARG A 51 7.09 2.32 -5.27
C ARG A 51 7.83 2.32 -3.94
N ALA A 52 7.25 1.73 -2.89
CA ALA A 52 7.87 1.55 -1.58
C ALA A 52 8.96 0.47 -1.57
N GLY A 53 8.94 -0.45 -2.54
CA GLY A 53 9.97 -1.48 -2.74
C GLY A 53 9.47 -2.90 -2.59
N LEU A 54 8.21 -3.12 -2.20
CA LEU A 54 7.64 -4.46 -2.09
C LEU A 54 7.49 -5.09 -3.47
N ALA A 55 7.68 -6.41 -3.53
CA ALA A 55 7.50 -7.20 -4.73
C ALA A 55 6.05 -7.71 -4.85
N GLU A 56 5.51 -7.70 -6.06
CA GLU A 56 4.26 -8.41 -6.37
C GLU A 56 4.61 -9.84 -6.81
N GLY A 57 4.02 -10.86 -6.20
CA GLY A 57 4.33 -12.24 -6.56
C GLY A 57 3.57 -13.29 -5.74
N ALA A 58 3.36 -14.48 -6.33
CA ALA A 58 2.45 -15.52 -5.85
C ALA A 58 2.68 -16.05 -4.42
N GLY A 59 3.82 -15.76 -3.79
CA GLY A 59 4.11 -16.14 -2.40
C GLY A 59 3.87 -15.02 -1.38
N GLY A 60 3.44 -13.84 -1.84
CA GLY A 60 3.18 -12.68 -0.99
C GLY A 60 1.81 -12.71 -0.32
N GLU A 61 1.68 -11.95 0.76
CA GLU A 61 0.41 -11.83 1.48
C GLU A 61 -0.64 -11.14 0.59
N ALA A 62 -1.85 -11.70 0.55
CA ALA A 62 -2.94 -11.13 -0.23
C ALA A 62 -3.40 -9.81 0.36
N LEU A 63 -3.63 -8.81 -0.50
CA LEU A 63 -4.24 -7.56 -0.06
C LEU A 63 -5.66 -7.83 0.46
N PRO A 64 -6.06 -7.22 1.59
CA PRO A 64 -7.41 -7.32 2.10
C PRO A 64 -8.47 -6.91 1.06
N GLY A 65 -9.58 -7.64 1.01
CA GLY A 65 -10.69 -7.32 0.12
C GLY A 65 -11.24 -5.91 0.38
N CYS A 66 -11.61 -5.21 -0.70
CA CYS A 66 -11.99 -3.81 -0.64
C CYS A 66 -13.09 -3.51 -1.68
N PRO A 67 -14.35 -3.29 -1.26
CA PRO A 67 -15.50 -3.30 -2.18
C PRO A 67 -15.78 -1.95 -2.85
N TYR A 68 -14.81 -1.04 -2.94
CA TYR A 68 -15.01 0.29 -3.53
C TYR A 68 -14.76 0.27 -5.04
N GLU A 69 -15.81 0.54 -5.82
CA GLU A 69 -15.76 0.58 -7.28
C GLU A 69 -15.68 2.00 -7.85
N ASP A 70 -16.22 3.00 -7.14
CA ASP A 70 -16.09 4.39 -7.54
C ASP A 70 -14.60 4.76 -7.65
N PRO A 71 -14.13 5.38 -8.74
CA PRO A 71 -12.71 5.66 -8.94
C PRO A 71 -12.06 6.52 -7.85
N VAL A 72 -12.79 7.46 -7.24
CA VAL A 72 -12.27 8.31 -6.17
C VAL A 72 -12.14 7.51 -4.89
N ASP A 73 -13.18 6.75 -4.54
CA ASP A 73 -13.18 5.93 -3.34
C ASP A 73 -12.17 4.77 -3.44
N ALA A 74 -12.06 4.13 -4.61
CA ALA A 74 -11.07 3.11 -4.89
C ALA A 74 -9.64 3.67 -4.75
N ALA A 75 -9.40 4.90 -5.20
CA ALA A 75 -8.09 5.53 -5.06
C ALA A 75 -7.72 5.79 -3.59
N LEU A 76 -8.66 6.28 -2.80
CA LEU A 76 -8.47 6.51 -1.37
C LEU A 76 -8.29 5.20 -0.60
N ALA A 77 -9.14 4.21 -0.87
CA ALA A 77 -9.09 2.90 -0.23
C ALA A 77 -7.79 2.15 -0.57
N GLY A 78 -7.36 2.18 -1.84
CA GLY A 78 -6.09 1.61 -2.27
C GLY A 78 -4.87 2.31 -1.66
N ALA A 79 -4.89 3.63 -1.57
CA ALA A 79 -3.82 4.38 -0.91
C ALA A 79 -3.73 4.05 0.58
N TRP A 80 -4.87 3.99 1.28
CA TRP A 80 -4.93 3.58 2.68
C TRP A 80 -4.42 2.16 2.88
N LEU A 81 -4.85 1.19 2.05
CA LEU A 81 -4.37 -0.20 2.10
C LEU A 81 -2.84 -0.27 2.00
N ALA A 82 -2.25 0.48 1.07
CA ALA A 82 -0.80 0.53 0.92
C ALA A 82 -0.11 1.16 2.14
N VAL A 83 -0.67 2.21 2.72
CA VAL A 83 -0.12 2.86 3.92
C VAL A 83 -0.19 1.92 5.13
N GLU A 84 -1.33 1.28 5.39
CA GLU A 84 -1.45 0.30 6.49
C GLU A 84 -0.48 -0.86 6.32
N ARG A 85 -0.30 -1.36 5.08
CA ARG A 85 0.68 -2.41 4.79
C ARG A 85 2.11 -1.96 5.09
N ILE A 86 2.52 -0.79 4.61
CA ILE A 86 3.86 -0.23 4.85
C ILE A 86 4.10 -0.03 6.35
N LYS A 87 3.11 0.49 7.08
CA LYS A 87 3.19 0.65 8.54
C LYS A 87 3.40 -0.68 9.24
N ALA A 88 2.62 -1.70 8.86
CA ALA A 88 2.74 -3.06 9.41
C ALA A 88 4.14 -3.64 9.16
N SER A 89 4.66 -3.55 7.93
CA SER A 89 6.02 -4.00 7.56
C SER A 89 7.12 -3.33 8.37
N LEU A 90 6.96 -2.03 8.65
CA LEU A 90 7.94 -1.25 9.40
C LEU A 90 7.78 -1.40 10.91
N GLY A 91 6.64 -1.89 11.39
CA GLY A 91 6.29 -1.93 12.81
C GLY A 91 6.07 -0.54 13.40
N VAL A 92 5.50 0.39 12.61
CA VAL A 92 5.33 1.80 13.00
C VAL A 92 3.87 2.22 13.02
N GLY A 93 3.54 3.18 13.89
CA GLY A 93 2.18 3.67 14.06
C GLY A 93 1.24 2.62 14.68
N ARG A 94 -0.06 2.91 14.65
CA ARG A 94 -1.12 1.98 15.02
C ARG A 94 -1.99 1.69 13.79
N PRO A 95 -2.49 0.44 13.63
CA PRO A 95 -3.54 0.17 12.66
C PRO A 95 -4.71 1.11 12.91
N ALA A 96 -5.22 1.70 11.85
CA ALA A 96 -6.36 2.62 11.92
C ALA A 96 -7.36 2.24 10.82
N PRO A 97 -8.68 2.30 11.08
CA PRO A 97 -9.66 1.98 10.05
C PRO A 97 -9.58 2.96 8.87
N LEU A 98 -10.10 2.53 7.73
CA LEU A 98 -10.24 3.37 6.55
C LEU A 98 -11.10 4.59 6.92
N PRO A 99 -10.64 5.85 6.66
CA PRO A 99 -11.39 7.03 7.04
C PRO A 99 -12.78 7.06 6.41
N THR A 100 -13.78 7.53 7.16
CA THR A 100 -15.18 7.70 6.70
C THR A 100 -15.36 8.80 5.64
N LEU A 101 -14.27 9.25 5.00
CA LEU A 101 -14.28 10.25 3.93
C LEU A 101 -14.76 9.66 2.59
N LEU A 102 -14.97 8.35 2.54
CA LEU A 102 -15.54 7.64 1.39
C LEU A 102 -17.05 7.82 1.42
N HIS A 103 -17.64 8.20 0.29
CA HIS A 103 -19.09 8.37 0.21
C HIS A 103 -19.75 6.98 0.17
N PRO A 104 -20.59 6.60 1.15
CA PRO A 104 -21.36 5.35 1.05
C PRO A 104 -22.48 5.40 0.00
N ASP A 105 -22.74 6.56 -0.62
CA ASP A 105 -23.94 6.79 -1.43
C ASP A 105 -23.63 6.85 -2.93
N SER A 106 -23.25 5.70 -3.50
CA SER A 106 -23.37 5.44 -4.96
C SER A 106 -24.60 4.58 -5.30
N SER A 107 -25.51 4.37 -4.34
CA SER A 107 -26.76 3.65 -4.56
C SER A 107 -27.96 4.46 -4.11
N SER A 108 -28.44 5.37 -4.97
CA SER A 108 -29.86 5.73 -5.12
C SER A 108 -30.05 6.73 -6.26
N ASN A 109 -30.37 6.23 -7.46
CA ASN A 109 -31.52 6.78 -8.18
C ASN A 109 -32.14 5.73 -9.12
N PRO A 110 -33.13 4.95 -8.65
CA PRO A 110 -34.08 4.33 -9.55
C PRO A 110 -35.28 5.28 -9.69
N GLY A 111 -35.30 6.07 -10.77
CA GLY A 111 -36.50 6.74 -11.24
C GLY A 111 -36.37 8.24 -11.45
N GLU A 112 -36.15 8.64 -12.70
CA GLU A 112 -37.04 9.54 -13.45
C GLU A 112 -37.15 9.03 -14.89
#